data_AF-A0A9W9G707-F1
#
_entry.id   AF-A0A9W9G707-F1
#
_cell.length_a   1.000
_cell.length_b   1.000
_cell.length_c   1.000
_cell.angle_alpha   90.00
_cell.angle_beta   90.00
_cell.angle_gamma   90.00
#
_symmetry.space_group_name_H-M   'P 1'
#
loop_
_entity.id
_entity.type
_entity.pdbx_description
1 polymer ?
#
loop_
_entity_poly.entity_id
_entity_poly.type
_entity_poly.pdbx_seq_one_letter_code
_entity_poly.pdbx_strand_id
1 'polypeptide(L)'
;MAFGAQQGCQLPPELSKRWPLGIDRIKDLWEFNANGHLLAYLCKVAEEFEPGNNLTQYLLVGPRAFHLLHPTNVEALLSTNFKGQKGGNSPSSLRISTNESLPGILYIDYGFGARPDIFAPLLGSGIFTQEGAAWKHSRELLRKQFMRVQYQNLDHFREHVDNLINCLPSEGPVDLQPLFFDLTMDAATALLFGKSVYSLRAGIDQDKANKLFSESFSIAQEGLAKRFRIAPFHFLYNPADFRKACANVHKFVEDYIRSLDLEKAKHDDDKKLGFIKQVAAESANIVELRNQLLNVLLAGRDTTACCLSWLL
;
A
#
# COMPACT_ATOMS: atom_id res chain seq x y z
N MET A 1 19.72 -6.87 15.20
CA MET A 1 21.14 -6.46 15.06
C MET A 1 22.12 -7.31 15.88
N ALA A 2 21.68 -8.07 16.91
CA ALA A 2 22.59 -8.83 17.77
C ALA A 2 23.20 -10.08 17.09
N PHE A 3 22.45 -10.76 16.21
CA PHE A 3 22.88 -12.04 15.64
C PHE A 3 23.99 -11.90 14.57
N GLY A 4 23.86 -10.95 13.64
CA GLY A 4 24.88 -10.72 12.60
C GLY A 4 26.22 -10.23 13.14
N ALA A 5 26.20 -9.36 14.16
CA ALA A 5 27.43 -8.91 14.82
C ALA A 5 28.15 -10.06 15.55
N GLN A 6 27.40 -10.99 16.14
CA GLN A 6 27.96 -12.21 16.76
C GLN A 6 28.57 -13.18 15.75
N GLN A 7 28.19 -13.12 14.47
CA GLN A 7 28.68 -13.99 13.39
C GLN A 7 29.78 -13.33 12.54
N GLY A 8 30.30 -12.16 12.94
CA GLY A 8 31.37 -11.46 12.21
C GLY A 8 30.92 -10.79 10.91
N CYS A 9 29.62 -10.56 10.73
CA CYS A 9 29.07 -9.93 9.55
C CYS A 9 29.43 -8.42 9.47
N GLN A 10 29.90 -7.95 8.31
CA GLN A 10 30.09 -6.52 8.06
C GLN A 10 28.81 -5.88 7.51
N LEU A 11 28.57 -4.62 7.88
CA LEU A 11 27.44 -3.86 7.36
C LEU A 11 27.70 -3.43 5.90
N PRO A 12 26.66 -3.40 5.03
CA PRO A 12 26.78 -2.82 3.70
C PRO A 12 27.17 -1.34 3.77
N PRO A 13 27.79 -0.79 2.70
CA PRO A 13 28.10 0.64 2.61
C PRO A 13 26.90 1.51 2.94
N GLU A 14 27.14 2.60 3.66
CA GLU A 14 26.11 3.58 3.98
C GLU A 14 25.96 4.57 2.83
N LEU A 15 24.72 4.92 2.49
CA LEU A 15 24.42 5.95 1.51
C LEU A 15 25.11 7.27 1.90
N SER A 16 25.81 7.90 0.96
CA SER A 16 26.52 9.16 1.18
C SER A 16 25.54 10.28 1.58
N LYS A 17 25.95 11.13 2.54
CA LYS A 17 25.14 12.23 3.07
C LYS A 17 25.94 13.51 3.04
N ARG A 18 25.32 14.59 2.58
CA ARG A 18 25.90 15.94 2.63
C ARG A 18 25.63 16.60 3.97
N TRP A 19 24.47 16.34 4.56
CA TRP A 19 24.04 16.97 5.82
C TRP A 19 23.93 15.94 6.95
N PRO A 20 24.10 16.36 8.22
CA PRO A 20 23.90 15.49 9.37
C PRO A 20 22.54 14.80 9.28
N LEU A 21 22.49 13.55 9.78
CA LEU A 21 21.25 12.80 9.85
C LEU A 21 20.61 12.52 8.46
N GLY A 22 21.28 12.81 7.35
CA GLY A 22 20.76 12.54 6.00
C GLY A 22 19.57 13.43 5.61
N ILE A 23 19.45 14.62 6.23
CA ILE A 23 18.39 15.61 5.93
C ILE A 23 18.40 15.98 4.44
N ASP A 24 19.59 16.06 3.84
CA ASP A 24 19.77 16.33 2.41
C ASP A 24 19.01 15.33 1.54
N ARG A 25 18.92 14.06 1.95
CA ARG A 25 18.19 13.03 1.20
C ARG A 25 16.68 13.21 1.28
N ILE A 26 16.13 13.68 2.40
CA ILE A 26 14.70 14.02 2.48
C ILE A 26 14.38 15.20 1.58
N LYS A 27 15.22 16.23 1.67
CA LYS A 27 15.10 17.41 0.83
C LYS A 27 15.11 17.02 -0.65
N ASP A 28 16.10 16.23 -1.07
CA ASP A 28 16.19 15.71 -2.44
C ASP A 28 14.93 14.92 -2.82
N LEU A 29 14.49 13.96 -1.99
CA LEU A 29 13.27 13.18 -2.24
C LEU A 29 12.04 14.07 -2.42
N TRP A 30 11.95 15.17 -1.67
CA TRP A 30 10.82 16.10 -1.74
C TRP A 30 10.89 16.99 -2.98
N GLU A 31 12.07 17.55 -3.29
CA GLU A 31 12.31 18.41 -4.46
C GLU A 31 12.17 17.62 -5.77
N PHE A 32 12.82 16.46 -5.90
CA PHE A 32 12.70 15.64 -7.11
C PHE A 32 11.28 15.10 -7.30
N ASN A 33 10.53 14.83 -6.22
CA ASN A 33 9.11 14.49 -6.32
C ASN A 33 8.27 15.66 -6.80
N ALA A 34 8.46 16.86 -6.24
CA ALA A 34 7.73 18.06 -6.65
C ALA A 34 7.96 18.39 -8.13
N ASN A 35 9.14 18.06 -8.66
CA ASN A 35 9.50 18.27 -10.07
C ASN A 35 9.19 17.07 -10.98
N GLY A 36 8.56 15.99 -10.49
CA GLY A 36 8.24 14.81 -11.31
C GLY A 36 9.45 13.93 -11.71
N HIS A 37 10.60 14.11 -11.07
CA HIS A 37 11.87 13.44 -11.38
C HIS A 37 12.32 12.46 -10.29
N LEU A 38 11.43 12.05 -9.39
CA LEU A 38 11.76 11.18 -8.26
C LEU A 38 12.38 9.84 -8.71
N LEU A 39 11.80 9.19 -9.72
CA LEU A 39 12.31 7.91 -10.21
C LEU A 39 13.71 8.04 -10.79
N ALA A 40 13.95 9.08 -11.61
CA ALA A 40 15.27 9.36 -12.17
C ALA A 40 16.32 9.61 -11.07
N TYR A 41 15.95 10.32 -10.00
CA TYR A 41 16.81 10.48 -8.82
C TYR A 41 17.14 9.14 -8.15
N LEU A 42 16.14 8.28 -7.93
CA LEU A 42 16.34 6.96 -7.31
C LEU A 42 17.22 6.04 -8.18
N CYS A 43 17.04 6.05 -9.50
CA CYS A 43 17.89 5.30 -10.44
C CYS A 43 19.33 5.80 -10.40
N LYS A 44 19.55 7.14 -10.43
CA LYS A 44 20.88 7.72 -10.30
C LYS A 44 21.57 7.30 -9.00
N VAL A 45 20.82 7.32 -7.88
CA VAL A 45 21.35 6.85 -6.60
C VAL A 45 21.67 5.36 -6.64
N ALA A 46 20.93 4.54 -7.37
CA ALA A 46 21.27 3.12 -7.54
C ALA A 46 22.56 2.93 -8.35
N GLU A 47 22.70 3.66 -9.47
CA GLU A 47 23.87 3.61 -10.36
C GLU A 47 25.18 4.01 -9.65
N GLU A 48 25.13 5.01 -8.76
CA GLU A 48 26.30 5.48 -7.99
C GLU A 48 26.96 4.41 -7.10
N PHE A 49 26.26 3.28 -6.83
CA PHE A 49 26.72 2.23 -5.92
C PHE A 49 26.85 0.85 -6.58
N GLU A 50 26.88 0.81 -7.91
CA GLU A 50 27.34 -0.36 -8.65
C GLU A 50 28.84 -0.61 -8.44
N PRO A 51 29.33 -1.87 -8.52
CA PRO A 51 28.58 -3.11 -8.76
C PRO A 51 28.11 -3.81 -7.46
N GLY A 52 28.37 -3.21 -6.28
CA GLY A 52 28.14 -3.83 -4.98
C GLY A 52 26.67 -3.93 -4.57
N ASN A 53 25.82 -3.00 -5.03
CA ASN A 53 24.36 -3.04 -5.07
C ASN A 53 23.62 -3.38 -3.75
N ASN A 54 24.30 -3.33 -2.60
CA ASN A 54 23.69 -3.43 -1.28
C ASN A 54 24.01 -2.15 -0.51
N LEU A 55 22.98 -1.38 -0.18
CA LEU A 55 23.14 -0.14 0.57
C LEU A 55 22.41 -0.23 1.90
N THR A 56 23.03 0.38 2.89
CA THR A 56 22.31 0.77 4.10
C THR A 56 22.03 2.26 4.05
N GLN A 57 20.87 2.66 4.53
CA GLN A 57 20.54 4.07 4.70
C GLN A 57 20.06 4.32 6.12
N TYR A 58 20.62 5.36 6.72
CA TYR A 58 20.05 6.04 7.88
C TYR A 58 19.31 7.28 7.38
N LEU A 59 17.98 7.27 7.50
CA LEU A 59 17.21 8.50 7.54
C LEU A 59 17.07 8.93 9.00
N LEU A 60 17.85 9.95 9.36
CA LEU A 60 17.79 10.74 10.57
C LEU A 60 18.00 10.04 11.91
N VAL A 61 16.99 9.31 12.37
CA VAL A 61 16.87 8.68 13.69
C VAL A 61 15.86 7.57 13.45
N GLY A 62 16.17 6.29 13.68
CA GLY A 62 15.20 5.20 13.42
C GLY A 62 15.86 3.90 12.93
N PRO A 63 15.06 2.86 12.62
CA PRO A 63 15.60 1.59 12.13
C PRO A 63 16.29 1.79 10.76
N ARG A 64 17.42 1.12 10.57
CA ARG A 64 18.22 1.18 9.35
C ARG A 64 17.43 0.61 8.18
N ALA A 65 17.32 1.37 7.09
CA ALA A 65 16.79 0.87 5.83
C ALA A 65 17.89 0.13 5.07
N PHE A 66 17.54 -0.99 4.45
CA PHE A 66 18.44 -1.78 3.62
C PHE A 66 17.89 -1.78 2.19
N HIS A 67 18.68 -1.27 1.25
CA HIS A 67 18.37 -1.31 -0.17
C HIS A 67 19.15 -2.46 -0.80
N LEU A 68 18.41 -3.45 -1.31
CA LEU A 68 18.96 -4.65 -1.92
C LEU A 68 18.64 -4.58 -3.40
N LEU A 69 19.65 -4.28 -4.22
CA LEU A 69 19.50 -4.09 -5.67
C LEU A 69 20.05 -5.29 -6.46
N HIS A 70 21.00 -6.04 -5.88
CA HIS A 70 21.60 -7.18 -6.57
C HIS A 70 20.60 -8.35 -6.70
N PRO A 71 20.38 -8.92 -7.91
CA PRO A 71 19.39 -9.96 -8.15
C PRO A 71 19.49 -11.16 -7.21
N THR A 72 20.70 -11.67 -6.94
CA THR A 72 20.92 -12.80 -6.02
C THR A 72 20.46 -12.49 -4.58
N ASN A 73 20.57 -11.23 -4.14
CA ASN A 73 20.18 -10.83 -2.79
C ASN A 73 18.67 -10.61 -2.70
N VAL A 74 18.08 -10.11 -3.78
CA VAL A 74 16.62 -10.05 -3.95
C VAL A 74 16.03 -11.46 -3.95
N GLU A 75 16.64 -12.40 -4.71
CA GLU A 75 16.22 -13.80 -4.73
C GLU A 75 16.34 -14.44 -3.35
N ALA A 76 17.46 -14.25 -2.64
CA ALA A 76 17.62 -14.73 -1.28
C ALA A 76 16.52 -14.17 -0.35
N LEU A 77 16.21 -12.86 -0.44
CA LEU A 77 15.13 -12.23 0.32
C LEU A 77 13.76 -12.84 0.02
N LEU A 78 13.41 -13.00 -1.25
CA LEU A 78 12.08 -13.43 -1.68
C LEU A 78 11.86 -14.94 -1.55
N SER A 79 12.93 -15.75 -1.62
CA SER A 79 12.89 -17.21 -1.44
C SER A 79 12.94 -17.66 0.02
N THR A 80 13.26 -16.75 0.95
CA THR A 80 13.28 -17.07 2.37
C THR A 80 11.87 -17.43 2.84
N ASN A 81 11.68 -18.70 3.20
CA ASN A 81 10.45 -19.16 3.82
C ASN A 81 10.32 -18.52 5.21
N PHE A 82 9.48 -17.49 5.31
CA PHE A 82 9.05 -16.85 6.55
C PHE A 82 8.28 -17.86 7.42
N LYS A 83 8.97 -18.84 7.98
CA LYS A 83 8.42 -19.70 9.03
C LYS A 83 8.27 -18.82 10.27
N GLY A 84 7.10 -18.20 10.42
CA GLY A 84 6.72 -17.55 11.66
C GLY A 84 6.88 -18.55 12.80
N GLN A 85 7.94 -18.42 13.58
CA GLN A 85 8.10 -19.22 14.79
C GLN A 85 6.93 -18.86 15.71
N LYS A 86 6.15 -19.87 16.11
CA LYS A 86 5.13 -19.72 17.13
C LYS A 86 5.81 -19.26 18.42
N GLY A 87 5.52 -18.04 18.87
CA GLY A 87 5.73 -17.64 20.27
C GLY A 87 6.95 -16.77 20.59
N GLY A 88 7.52 -16.00 19.65
CA GLY A 88 8.56 -15.03 20.00
C GLY A 88 8.55 -13.80 19.11
N ASN A 89 8.75 -12.61 19.71
CA ASN A 89 9.07 -11.34 19.03
C ASN A 89 10.45 -11.37 18.33
N SER A 90 10.86 -12.53 17.80
CA SER A 90 12.16 -12.68 17.16
C SER A 90 12.06 -12.25 15.69
N PRO A 91 12.89 -11.30 15.24
CA PRO A 91 12.86 -10.79 13.87
C PRO A 91 13.19 -11.86 12.82
N SER A 92 12.67 -11.67 11.61
CA SER A 92 13.02 -12.50 10.45
C SER A 92 14.48 -12.23 10.10
N SER A 93 15.33 -13.26 10.09
CA SER A 93 16.76 -13.14 9.78
C SER A 93 17.04 -13.54 8.33
N LEU A 94 17.56 -12.61 7.52
CA LEU A 94 17.98 -12.91 6.14
C LEU A 94 19.48 -13.18 6.06
N ARG A 95 19.89 -14.22 5.32
CA ARG A 95 21.30 -14.48 4.95
C ARG A 95 21.59 -13.91 3.56
N ILE A 96 22.44 -12.90 3.47
CA ILE A 96 22.90 -12.31 2.20
C ILE A 96 24.37 -12.65 1.98
N SER A 97 24.74 -13.08 0.77
CA SER A 97 26.13 -13.27 0.35
C SER A 97 26.62 -12.00 -0.34
N THR A 98 27.75 -11.44 0.09
CA THR A 98 28.47 -10.42 -0.68
C THR A 98 29.40 -11.08 -1.70
N ASN A 99 29.72 -10.37 -2.79
CA ASN A 99 30.53 -10.87 -3.91
C ASN A 99 31.91 -11.39 -3.50
N GLU A 100 32.54 -12.20 -4.36
CA GLU A 100 33.82 -12.92 -4.14
C GLU A 100 35.01 -12.03 -3.70
N SER A 101 34.95 -10.71 -3.92
CA SER A 101 35.99 -9.76 -3.52
C SER A 101 35.93 -9.32 -2.06
N LEU A 102 34.82 -9.57 -1.35
CA LEU A 102 34.67 -9.36 0.10
C LEU A 102 33.79 -10.50 0.67
N PRO A 103 34.37 -11.62 1.13
CA PRO A 103 33.60 -12.73 1.69
C PRO A 103 33.03 -12.33 3.06
N GLY A 104 31.75 -11.94 3.07
CA GLY A 104 31.00 -11.62 4.28
C GLY A 104 29.62 -12.26 4.22
N ILE A 105 29.28 -13.03 5.25
CA ILE A 105 27.88 -13.42 5.50
C ILE A 105 27.23 -12.20 6.14
N LEU A 106 26.02 -11.82 5.74
CA LEU A 106 25.25 -10.78 6.40
C LEU A 106 23.94 -11.36 6.94
N TYR A 107 23.69 -11.19 8.24
CA TYR A 107 22.42 -11.49 8.90
C TYR A 107 21.66 -10.20 9.23
N ILE A 108 20.52 -9.99 8.58
CA ILE A 108 19.68 -8.80 8.80
C ILE A 108 18.37 -9.20 9.48
N ASP A 109 18.10 -8.58 10.62
CA ASP A 109 16.77 -8.52 11.23
C ASP A 109 15.99 -7.40 10.55
N TYR A 110 14.92 -7.71 9.82
CA TYR A 110 14.13 -6.72 9.09
C TYR A 110 12.65 -6.77 9.46
N GLY A 111 11.98 -5.64 9.27
CA GLY A 111 10.55 -5.51 9.45
C GLY A 111 10.05 -4.17 8.92
N PHE A 112 8.78 -3.88 9.17
CA PHE A 112 8.07 -2.73 8.62
C PHE A 112 8.46 -1.38 9.24
N GLY A 113 9.20 -1.38 10.35
CA GLY A 113 9.67 -0.15 11.01
C GLY A 113 8.50 0.76 11.36
N ALA A 114 8.56 2.03 10.93
CA ALA A 114 7.51 3.02 11.21
C ALA A 114 6.25 2.88 10.31
N ARG A 115 6.21 1.93 9.37
CA ARG A 115 5.06 1.76 8.46
C ARG A 115 3.72 1.60 9.19
N PRO A 116 3.59 0.80 10.27
CA PRO A 116 2.31 0.70 10.97
C PRO A 116 1.81 2.06 11.46
N ASP A 117 2.70 2.88 12.04
CA ASP A 117 2.36 4.21 12.57
C ASP A 117 2.10 5.27 11.49
N ILE A 118 2.78 5.13 10.34
CA ILE A 118 2.57 5.98 9.17
C ILE A 118 1.17 5.78 8.62
N PHE A 119 0.77 4.52 8.43
CA PHE A 119 -0.48 4.13 7.76
C PHE A 119 -1.67 4.04 8.72
N ALA A 120 -1.43 3.96 10.03
CA ALA A 120 -2.46 3.84 11.08
C ALA A 120 -3.64 4.83 10.94
N PRO A 121 -3.45 6.13 10.63
CA PRO A 121 -4.56 7.08 10.59
C PRO A 121 -5.65 6.74 9.55
N LEU A 122 -5.29 6.10 8.43
CA LEU A 122 -6.23 5.74 7.39
C LEU A 122 -6.51 4.23 7.36
N LEU A 123 -5.48 3.39 7.38
CA LEU A 123 -5.62 1.96 7.15
C LEU A 123 -5.75 1.12 8.43
N GLY A 124 -5.35 1.68 9.57
CA GLY A 124 -5.27 0.94 10.83
C GLY A 124 -4.40 -0.33 10.71
N SER A 125 -4.81 -1.39 11.41
CA SER A 125 -4.16 -2.70 11.37
C SER A 125 -4.74 -3.53 10.22
N GLY A 126 -3.90 -3.94 9.27
CA GLY A 126 -4.27 -4.80 8.13
C GLY A 126 -3.04 -5.30 7.37
N ILE A 127 -3.23 -5.87 6.18
CA ILE A 127 -2.16 -6.55 5.42
C ILE A 127 -0.94 -5.66 5.13
N PHE A 128 -1.10 -4.33 5.03
CA PHE A 128 0.03 -3.42 4.79
C PHE A 128 0.78 -3.00 6.07
N THR A 129 0.19 -3.22 7.25
CA THR A 129 0.72 -2.75 8.53
C THR A 129 1.04 -3.87 9.52
N GLN A 130 0.61 -5.10 9.22
CA GLN A 130 0.88 -6.28 10.04
C GLN A 130 2.11 -7.05 9.55
N GLU A 131 2.75 -7.78 10.47
CA GLU A 131 3.88 -8.68 10.18
C GLU A 131 3.62 -10.08 10.76
N GLY A 132 4.41 -11.05 10.34
CA GLY A 132 4.41 -12.41 10.90
C GLY A 132 3.06 -13.12 10.79
N ALA A 133 2.58 -13.69 11.91
CA ALA A 133 1.37 -14.49 11.95
C ALA A 133 0.10 -13.69 11.60
N ALA A 134 0.01 -12.44 12.06
CA ALA A 134 -1.13 -11.56 11.77
C ALA A 134 -1.22 -11.25 10.27
N TRP A 135 -0.09 -10.90 9.65
CA TRP A 135 -0.03 -10.71 8.20
C TRP A 135 -0.42 -11.97 7.43
N LYS A 136 0.11 -13.13 7.84
CA LYS A 136 -0.20 -14.42 7.19
C LYS A 136 -1.69 -14.71 7.23
N HIS A 137 -2.34 -14.45 8.38
CA HIS A 137 -3.77 -14.61 8.54
C HIS A 137 -4.55 -13.68 7.59
N SER A 138 -4.27 -12.37 7.61
CA SER A 138 -4.90 -11.40 6.69
C SER A 138 -4.69 -11.76 5.21
N ARG A 139 -3.48 -12.20 4.84
CA ARG A 139 -3.18 -12.64 3.47
C ARG A 139 -3.98 -13.86 3.05
N GLU A 140 -4.11 -14.84 3.94
CA GLU A 140 -4.87 -16.06 3.65
C GLU A 140 -6.38 -15.77 3.51
N LEU A 141 -6.91 -14.89 4.37
CA LEU A 141 -8.28 -14.40 4.26
C LEU A 141 -8.54 -13.79 2.88
N LEU A 142 -7.72 -12.81 2.47
CA LEU A 142 -7.87 -12.15 1.17
C LEU A 142 -7.68 -13.13 -0.01
N ARG A 143 -6.69 -14.01 0.05
CA ARG A 143 -6.41 -15.00 -1.00
C ARG A 143 -7.63 -15.88 -1.29
N LYS A 144 -8.31 -16.39 -0.24
CA LYS A 144 -9.52 -17.21 -0.39
C LYS A 144 -10.63 -16.45 -1.11
N GLN A 145 -10.76 -15.15 -0.83
CA GLN A 145 -11.77 -14.32 -1.47
C GLN A 145 -11.47 -14.10 -2.96
N PHE A 146 -10.25 -13.71 -3.30
CA PHE A 146 -9.87 -13.43 -4.69
C PHE A 146 -9.94 -14.67 -5.60
N MET A 147 -9.59 -15.86 -5.11
CA MET A 147 -9.74 -17.11 -5.89
C MET A 147 -11.20 -17.38 -6.28
N ARG A 148 -12.18 -16.92 -5.47
CA ARG A 148 -13.61 -17.07 -5.78
C ARG A 148 -14.12 -15.98 -6.72
N VAL A 149 -13.57 -14.77 -6.63
CA VAL A 149 -13.83 -13.67 -7.57
C VAL A 149 -13.32 -14.01 -8.98
N GLN A 150 -12.27 -14.81 -9.10
CA GLN A 150 -11.69 -15.23 -10.38
C GLN A 150 -12.68 -15.97 -11.30
N TYR A 151 -13.82 -16.43 -10.77
CA TYR A 151 -14.92 -17.06 -11.52
C TYR A 151 -16.13 -16.15 -11.76
N GLN A 152 -16.03 -14.85 -11.41
CA GLN A 152 -17.09 -13.89 -11.65
C GLN A 152 -17.07 -13.38 -13.10
N ASN A 153 -18.27 -13.14 -13.62
CA ASN A 153 -18.50 -12.68 -14.97
C ASN A 153 -17.95 -11.25 -15.16
N LEU A 154 -17.25 -10.99 -16.28
CA LEU A 154 -16.69 -9.68 -16.65
C LEU A 154 -17.75 -8.58 -16.73
N ASP A 155 -19.04 -8.95 -16.79
CA ASP A 155 -20.18 -8.05 -16.73
C ASP A 155 -20.12 -7.02 -15.59
N HIS A 156 -19.44 -7.34 -14.47
CA HIS A 156 -19.31 -6.37 -13.36
C HIS A 156 -18.50 -5.13 -13.74
N PHE A 157 -17.58 -5.23 -14.70
CA PHE A 157 -16.80 -4.08 -15.16
C PHE A 157 -17.53 -3.25 -16.23
N ARG A 158 -18.55 -3.83 -16.88
CA ARG A 158 -19.20 -3.23 -18.04
C ARG A 158 -19.76 -1.85 -17.74
N GLU A 159 -20.51 -1.72 -16.64
CA GLU A 159 -21.07 -0.44 -16.21
C GLU A 159 -20.00 0.64 -16.03
N HIS A 160 -18.85 0.28 -15.44
CA HIS A 160 -17.77 1.23 -15.16
C HIS A 160 -17.01 1.62 -16.45
N VAL A 161 -16.84 0.67 -17.37
CA VAL A 161 -16.26 0.94 -18.69
C VAL A 161 -17.21 1.79 -19.55
N ASP A 162 -18.52 1.51 -19.53
CA ASP A 162 -19.52 2.32 -20.23
C ASP A 162 -19.53 3.75 -19.68
N ASN A 163 -19.46 3.93 -18.36
CA ASN A 163 -19.31 5.26 -17.75
C ASN A 163 -18.02 5.96 -18.21
N LEU A 164 -16.90 5.25 -18.28
CA LEU A 164 -15.64 5.80 -18.77
C LEU A 164 -15.76 6.28 -20.21
N ILE A 165 -16.33 5.45 -21.10
CA ILE A 165 -16.52 5.78 -22.51
C ILE A 165 -17.40 7.02 -22.65
N ASN A 166 -18.45 7.15 -21.83
CA ASN A 166 -19.33 8.32 -21.83
C ASN A 166 -18.63 9.61 -21.35
N CYS A 167 -17.50 9.52 -20.64
CA CYS A 167 -16.68 10.68 -20.27
C CYS A 167 -15.75 11.14 -21.41
N LEU A 168 -15.53 10.30 -22.43
CA LEU A 168 -14.60 10.63 -23.51
C LEU A 168 -15.27 11.59 -24.50
N PRO A 169 -14.62 12.71 -24.86
CA PRO A 169 -15.08 13.56 -25.95
C PRO A 169 -14.99 12.81 -27.29
N SER A 170 -15.86 13.17 -28.23
CA SER A 170 -15.86 12.57 -29.58
C SER A 170 -14.59 12.87 -30.36
N GLU A 171 -13.93 13.99 -30.08
CA GLU A 171 -12.72 14.44 -30.77
C GLU A 171 -11.75 15.15 -29.81
N GLY A 172 -10.45 15.09 -30.14
CA GLY A 172 -9.38 15.79 -29.41
C GLY A 172 -8.60 14.90 -28.44
N PRO A 173 -7.46 15.41 -27.93
CA PRO A 173 -6.66 14.69 -26.95
C PRO A 173 -7.38 14.60 -25.60
N VAL A 174 -7.23 13.47 -24.91
CA VAL A 174 -7.84 13.21 -23.60
C VAL A 174 -6.74 12.78 -22.64
N ASP A 175 -6.73 13.38 -21.45
CA ASP A 175 -5.93 12.85 -20.35
C ASP A 175 -6.69 11.69 -19.68
N LEU A 176 -6.27 10.46 -19.97
CA LEU A 176 -6.90 9.24 -19.45
C LEU A 176 -6.51 8.94 -18.00
N GLN A 177 -5.42 9.53 -17.48
CA GLN A 177 -4.94 9.24 -16.14
C GLN A 177 -6.01 9.49 -15.06
N PRO A 178 -6.60 10.70 -14.93
CA PRO A 178 -7.64 10.95 -13.93
C PRO A 178 -8.86 10.03 -14.12
N LEU A 179 -9.23 9.74 -15.37
CA LEU A 179 -10.35 8.85 -15.67
C LEU A 179 -10.08 7.40 -15.24
N PHE A 180 -8.84 6.91 -15.33
CA PHE A 180 -8.48 5.59 -14.81
C PHE A 180 -8.48 5.53 -13.28
N PHE A 181 -8.11 6.62 -12.60
CA PHE A 181 -8.26 6.70 -11.14
C PHE A 181 -9.72 6.67 -10.70
N ASP A 182 -10.62 7.29 -11.48
CA ASP A 182 -12.06 7.23 -11.23
C ASP A 182 -12.65 5.86 -11.57
N LEU A 183 -12.28 5.27 -12.72
CA LEU A 183 -12.69 3.92 -13.13
C LEU A 183 -12.33 2.88 -12.06
N THR A 184 -11.08 2.91 -11.59
CA THR A 184 -10.58 1.92 -10.62
C THR A 184 -11.15 2.14 -9.23
N MET A 185 -11.45 3.38 -8.85
CA MET A 185 -12.22 3.67 -7.64
C MET A 185 -13.61 3.03 -7.73
N ASP A 186 -14.31 3.23 -8.86
CA ASP A 186 -15.66 2.71 -9.06
C ASP A 186 -15.69 1.19 -9.09
N ALA A 187 -14.77 0.55 -9.82
CA ALA A 187 -14.65 -0.90 -9.86
C ALA A 187 -14.24 -1.51 -8.51
N ALA A 188 -13.29 -0.90 -7.79
CA ALA A 188 -12.85 -1.41 -6.50
C ALA A 188 -13.95 -1.27 -5.43
N THR A 189 -14.67 -0.15 -5.41
CA THR A 189 -15.80 0.05 -4.48
C THR A 189 -16.97 -0.86 -4.83
N ALA A 190 -17.28 -1.06 -6.11
CA ALA A 190 -18.30 -2.02 -6.54
C ALA A 190 -17.96 -3.47 -6.11
N LEU A 191 -16.69 -3.87 -6.23
CA LEU A 191 -16.24 -5.19 -5.79
C LEU A 191 -16.29 -5.35 -4.26
N LEU A 192 -15.84 -4.34 -3.51
CA LEU A 192 -15.69 -4.42 -2.05
C LEU A 192 -16.99 -4.16 -1.29
N PHE A 193 -17.78 -3.23 -1.80
CA PHE A 193 -19.00 -2.73 -1.17
C PHE A 193 -20.26 -3.14 -1.94
N GLY A 194 -20.14 -3.91 -3.03
CA GLY A 194 -21.27 -4.26 -3.88
C GLY A 194 -21.92 -3.05 -4.59
N LYS A 195 -21.37 -1.85 -4.41
CA LYS A 195 -21.88 -0.57 -4.91
C LYS A 195 -20.73 0.35 -5.29
N SER A 196 -20.81 0.93 -6.48
CA SER A 196 -19.87 1.94 -6.94
C SER A 196 -20.12 3.28 -6.24
N VAL A 197 -19.05 4.05 -6.06
CA VAL A 197 -19.13 5.45 -5.65
C VAL A 197 -19.37 6.42 -6.82
N TYR A 198 -19.38 5.92 -8.05
CA TYR A 198 -19.70 6.67 -9.26
C TYR A 198 -18.85 7.93 -9.46
N SER A 199 -17.55 7.81 -9.24
CA SER A 199 -16.52 8.85 -9.44
C SER A 199 -16.49 9.32 -10.89
N LEU A 200 -16.66 8.42 -11.86
CA LEU A 200 -16.79 8.80 -13.28
C LEU A 200 -18.04 9.65 -13.58
N ARG A 201 -19.02 9.70 -12.66
CA ARG A 201 -20.26 10.49 -12.79
C ARG A 201 -20.28 11.71 -11.85
N ALA A 202 -19.11 12.14 -11.35
CA ALA A 202 -18.98 13.27 -10.42
C ALA A 202 -19.61 14.59 -10.93
N GLY A 203 -19.66 14.79 -12.26
CA GLY A 203 -20.27 15.96 -12.91
C GLY A 203 -21.74 15.77 -13.34
N ILE A 204 -22.33 14.59 -13.11
CA ILE A 204 -23.66 14.23 -13.61
C ILE A 204 -24.62 14.08 -12.43
N ASP A 205 -24.44 13.03 -11.62
CA ASP A 205 -25.40 12.64 -10.58
C ASP A 205 -24.77 11.84 -9.43
N GLN A 206 -23.46 12.00 -9.20
CA GLN A 206 -22.80 11.37 -8.07
C GLN A 206 -23.40 11.85 -6.73
N ASP A 207 -23.73 10.90 -5.86
CA ASP A 207 -24.20 11.17 -4.50
C ASP A 207 -23.17 11.99 -3.70
N LYS A 208 -23.65 12.90 -2.84
CA LYS A 208 -22.79 13.80 -2.05
C LYS A 208 -21.87 13.05 -1.09
N ALA A 209 -22.35 11.97 -0.47
CA ALA A 209 -21.54 11.17 0.44
C ALA A 209 -20.47 10.38 -0.33
N ASN A 210 -20.81 9.85 -1.51
CA ASN A 210 -19.86 9.18 -2.39
C ASN A 210 -18.76 10.14 -2.88
N LYS A 211 -19.14 11.34 -3.31
CA LYS A 211 -18.18 12.38 -3.70
C LYS A 211 -17.23 12.75 -2.56
N LEU A 212 -17.80 13.01 -1.38
CA LEU A 212 -17.02 13.31 -0.17
C LEU A 212 -16.04 12.19 0.17
N PHE A 213 -16.46 10.92 0.00
CA PHE A 213 -15.60 9.76 0.20
C PHE A 213 -14.43 9.73 -0.80
N SER A 214 -14.68 9.83 -2.11
CA SER A 214 -13.63 9.78 -3.14
C SER A 214 -12.59 10.90 -2.97
N GLU A 215 -13.05 12.12 -2.68
CA GLU A 215 -12.19 13.27 -2.39
C GLU A 215 -11.38 13.06 -1.10
N SER A 216 -12.04 12.64 -0.02
CA SER A 216 -11.38 12.38 1.27
C SER A 216 -10.38 11.24 1.18
N PHE A 217 -10.67 10.18 0.41
CA PHE A 217 -9.75 9.07 0.22
C PHE A 217 -8.47 9.52 -0.50
N SER A 218 -8.61 10.34 -1.54
CA SER A 218 -7.46 10.90 -2.26
C SER A 218 -6.60 11.81 -1.37
N ILE A 219 -7.23 12.71 -0.59
CA ILE A 219 -6.51 13.56 0.38
C ILE A 219 -5.79 12.73 1.44
N ALA A 220 -6.45 11.69 1.96
CA ALA A 220 -5.88 10.82 2.98
C ALA A 220 -4.68 10.03 2.42
N GLN A 221 -4.75 9.49 1.21
CA GLN A 221 -3.64 8.82 0.55
C GLN A 221 -2.44 9.75 0.32
N GLU A 222 -2.69 10.97 -0.15
CA GLU A 222 -1.62 11.97 -0.32
C GLU A 222 -0.95 12.29 1.04
N GLY A 223 -1.75 12.42 2.10
CA GLY A 223 -1.25 12.63 3.46
C GLY A 223 -0.43 11.45 3.99
N LEU A 224 -0.85 10.21 3.73
CA LEU A 224 -0.04 9.02 4.04
C LEU A 224 1.29 9.03 3.28
N ALA A 225 1.26 9.38 2.01
CA ALA A 225 2.46 9.44 1.18
C ALA A 225 3.43 10.53 1.69
N LYS A 226 2.93 11.68 2.17
CA LYS A 226 3.76 12.72 2.83
C LYS A 226 4.34 12.23 4.15
N ARG A 227 3.52 11.57 5.00
CA ARG A 227 3.97 10.94 6.25
C ARG A 227 5.07 9.90 6.01
N PHE A 228 4.95 9.10 4.95
CA PHE A 228 5.93 8.09 4.58
C PHE A 228 7.28 8.70 4.19
N ARG A 229 7.28 9.79 3.42
CA ARG A 229 8.51 10.47 2.95
C ARG A 229 9.32 11.11 4.07
N ILE A 230 8.67 11.56 5.14
CA ILE A 230 9.34 12.18 6.29
C ILE A 230 9.60 11.18 7.43
N ALA A 231 9.41 9.88 7.20
CA ALA A 231 9.59 8.88 8.22
C ALA A 231 11.02 8.90 8.79
N PRO A 232 11.18 8.71 10.12
CA PRO A 232 10.12 8.37 11.08
C PRO A 232 9.47 9.58 11.76
N PHE A 233 9.71 10.81 11.29
CA PHE A 233 9.03 12.01 11.80
C PHE A 233 7.59 12.17 11.25
N HIS A 234 6.95 11.08 10.86
CA HIS A 234 5.58 11.08 10.30
C HIS A 234 4.56 11.79 11.19
N PHE A 235 4.79 11.82 12.51
CA PHE A 235 3.94 12.50 13.48
C PHE A 235 3.91 14.02 13.29
N LEU A 236 4.95 14.62 12.68
CA LEU A 236 5.00 16.06 12.37
C LEU A 236 4.01 16.43 11.25
N TYR A 237 3.71 15.51 10.33
CA TYR A 237 2.71 15.73 9.30
C TYR A 237 1.33 15.26 9.79
N ASN A 238 0.57 16.20 10.34
CA ASN A 238 -0.80 15.95 10.79
C ASN A 238 -1.69 17.19 10.59
N PRO A 239 -1.92 17.67 9.35
CA PRO A 239 -2.79 18.82 9.11
C PRO A 239 -4.26 18.49 9.38
N ALA A 240 -5.10 19.51 9.59
CA ALA A 240 -6.52 19.33 9.88
C ALA A 240 -7.27 18.62 8.73
N ASP A 241 -6.95 18.96 7.48
CA ASP A 241 -7.58 18.37 6.30
C ASP A 241 -7.30 16.88 6.19
N PHE A 242 -6.07 16.44 6.47
CA PHE A 242 -5.71 15.02 6.52
C PHE A 242 -6.52 14.26 7.57
N ARG A 243 -6.61 14.80 8.80
CA ARG A 243 -7.41 14.17 9.87
C ARG A 243 -8.89 14.07 9.50
N LYS A 244 -9.45 15.15 8.96
CA LYS A 244 -10.84 15.20 8.51
C LYS A 244 -11.10 14.20 7.39
N ALA A 245 -10.18 14.10 6.43
CA ALA A 245 -10.23 13.15 5.34
C ALA A 245 -10.22 11.70 5.84
N CYS A 246 -9.31 11.34 6.73
CA CYS A 246 -9.30 10.01 7.37
C CYS A 246 -10.63 9.71 8.10
N ALA A 247 -11.15 10.68 8.86
CA ALA A 247 -12.41 10.52 9.59
C ALA A 247 -13.62 10.32 8.64
N ASN A 248 -13.67 11.07 7.54
CA ASN A 248 -14.72 10.93 6.53
C ASN A 248 -14.68 9.54 5.87
N VAL A 249 -13.49 9.06 5.51
CA VAL A 249 -13.30 7.72 4.94
C VAL A 249 -13.75 6.64 5.92
N HIS A 250 -13.33 6.73 7.19
CA HIS A 250 -13.75 5.78 8.21
C HIS A 250 -15.26 5.79 8.41
N LYS A 251 -15.86 6.97 8.53
CA LYS A 251 -17.30 7.12 8.68
C LYS A 251 -18.06 6.49 7.52
N PHE A 252 -17.67 6.78 6.28
CA PHE A 252 -18.33 6.23 5.10
C PHE A 252 -18.31 4.70 5.09
N VAL A 253 -17.15 4.09 5.34
CA VAL A 253 -17.01 2.63 5.35
C VAL A 253 -17.76 2.01 6.53
N GLU A 254 -17.76 2.64 7.71
CA GLU A 254 -18.51 2.16 8.86
C GLU A 254 -20.03 2.28 8.67
N ASP A 255 -20.52 3.40 8.12
CA ASP A 255 -21.94 3.60 7.79
C ASP A 255 -22.38 2.55 6.75
N TYR A 256 -21.53 2.28 5.76
CA TYR A 256 -21.76 1.21 4.80
C TYR A 256 -21.84 -0.16 5.50
N ILE A 257 -20.89 -0.52 6.36
CA ILE A 257 -20.92 -1.78 7.13
C ILE A 257 -22.20 -1.88 7.98
N ARG A 258 -22.62 -0.79 8.64
CA ARG A 258 -23.85 -0.78 9.45
C ARG A 258 -25.11 -0.94 8.62
N SER A 259 -25.10 -0.46 7.38
CA SER A 259 -26.22 -0.65 6.45
C SER A 259 -26.35 -2.10 5.95
N LEU A 260 -25.30 -2.91 6.12
CA LEU A 260 -25.34 -4.32 5.78
C LEU A 260 -26.11 -5.08 6.85
N ASP A 261 -27.26 -5.62 6.45
CA ASP A 261 -27.98 -6.61 7.26
C ASP A 261 -27.25 -7.96 7.20
N LEU A 262 -26.10 -8.04 7.88
CA LEU A 262 -25.24 -9.23 7.93
C LEU A 262 -25.99 -10.45 8.52
N GLU A 263 -27.06 -10.23 9.28
CA GLU A 263 -27.91 -11.26 9.89
C GLU A 263 -28.95 -11.82 8.89
N LYS A 264 -29.68 -10.97 8.14
CA LYS A 264 -30.65 -11.48 7.12
C LYS A 264 -29.99 -12.12 5.91
N ALA A 265 -28.76 -11.74 5.61
CA ALA A 265 -28.07 -12.20 4.41
C ALA A 265 -27.51 -13.65 4.53
N LYS A 266 -27.77 -14.37 5.62
CA LYS A 266 -27.46 -15.82 5.76
C LYS A 266 -28.30 -16.72 4.84
N HIS A 267 -29.43 -16.23 4.34
CA HIS A 267 -30.34 -16.99 3.48
C HIS A 267 -30.28 -16.66 1.98
N ASP A 268 -29.55 -15.62 1.60
CA ASP A 268 -29.53 -15.13 0.23
C ASP A 268 -28.15 -15.36 -0.42
N ASP A 269 -28.17 -16.07 -1.56
CA ASP A 269 -27.02 -16.48 -2.37
C ASP A 269 -26.48 -15.29 -3.19
N ASP A 270 -26.54 -14.08 -2.61
CA ASP A 270 -26.15 -12.86 -3.28
C ASP A 270 -24.63 -12.80 -3.39
N LYS A 271 -24.14 -13.22 -4.57
CA LYS A 271 -22.72 -13.22 -4.96
C LYS A 271 -22.06 -11.85 -4.72
N LYS A 272 -22.82 -10.75 -4.76
CA LYS A 272 -22.32 -9.38 -4.54
C LYS A 272 -21.91 -9.12 -3.09
N LEU A 273 -22.56 -9.77 -2.11
CA LEU A 273 -22.21 -9.62 -0.70
C LEU A 273 -21.22 -10.69 -0.21
N GLY A 274 -20.83 -11.61 -1.08
CA GLY A 274 -19.99 -12.77 -0.72
C GLY A 274 -18.62 -12.40 -0.19
N PHE A 275 -17.97 -11.37 -0.75
CA PHE A 275 -16.64 -10.90 -0.31
C PHE A 275 -16.72 -10.35 1.12
N ILE A 276 -17.58 -9.35 1.34
CA ILE A 276 -17.66 -8.65 2.61
C ILE A 276 -18.22 -9.53 3.73
N LYS A 277 -19.20 -10.41 3.46
CA LYS A 277 -19.71 -11.37 4.46
C LYS A 277 -18.61 -12.24 5.06
N GLN A 278 -17.69 -12.72 4.22
CA GLN A 278 -16.63 -13.62 4.65
C GLN A 278 -15.53 -12.87 5.41
N VAL A 279 -15.14 -11.68 4.93
CA VAL A 279 -14.21 -10.83 5.68
C VAL A 279 -14.83 -10.42 7.03
N ALA A 280 -16.14 -10.12 7.06
CA ALA A 280 -16.87 -9.82 8.29
C ALA A 280 -16.92 -11.02 9.26
N ALA A 281 -17.11 -12.24 8.75
CA ALA A 281 -17.13 -13.45 9.57
C ALA A 281 -15.77 -13.75 10.24
N GLU A 282 -14.66 -13.32 9.63
CA GLU A 282 -13.32 -13.44 10.21
C GLU A 282 -12.88 -12.16 10.96
N SER A 283 -13.69 -11.10 10.99
CA SER A 283 -13.39 -9.85 11.70
C SER A 283 -14.05 -9.82 13.07
N ALA A 284 -13.33 -9.41 14.12
CA ALA A 284 -13.88 -9.38 15.48
C ALA A 284 -14.84 -8.21 15.71
N ASN A 285 -14.68 -7.11 14.99
CA ASN A 285 -15.50 -5.90 15.13
C ASN A 285 -15.50 -5.06 13.85
N ILE A 286 -16.34 -4.02 13.84
CA ILE A 286 -16.49 -3.09 12.72
C ILE A 286 -15.19 -2.38 12.33
N VAL A 287 -14.31 -2.08 13.31
CA VAL A 287 -13.04 -1.40 13.07
C VAL A 287 -12.07 -2.30 12.32
N GLU A 288 -12.01 -3.59 12.69
CA GLU A 288 -11.20 -4.58 11.99
C GLU A 288 -11.69 -4.80 10.55
N LEU A 289 -13.00 -4.97 10.36
CA LEU A 289 -13.59 -5.11 9.03
C LEU A 289 -13.31 -3.88 8.16
N ARG A 290 -13.52 -2.67 8.69
CA ARG A 290 -13.20 -1.42 8.03
C ARG A 290 -11.74 -1.36 7.60
N ASN A 291 -10.81 -1.71 8.50
CA ASN A 291 -9.39 -1.70 8.19
C ASN A 291 -9.06 -2.68 7.05
N GLN A 292 -9.60 -3.91 7.07
CA GLN A 292 -9.37 -4.88 5.99
C GLN A 292 -9.90 -4.36 4.65
N LEU A 293 -11.12 -3.82 4.61
CA LEU A 293 -11.71 -3.25 3.39
C LEU A 293 -10.87 -2.09 2.83
N LEU A 294 -10.40 -1.18 3.68
CA LEU A 294 -9.56 -0.06 3.27
C LEU A 294 -8.19 -0.50 2.75
N ASN A 295 -7.60 -1.53 3.34
CA ASN A 295 -6.36 -2.12 2.84
C ASN A 295 -6.55 -2.68 1.42
N VAL A 296 -7.67 -3.37 1.14
CA VAL A 296 -7.91 -3.89 -0.20
C VAL A 296 -8.21 -2.78 -1.20
N LEU A 297 -9.00 -1.78 -0.82
CA LEU A 297 -9.33 -0.64 -1.67
C LEU A 297 -8.06 0.13 -2.11
N LEU A 298 -7.16 0.39 -1.16
CA LEU A 298 -5.87 1.03 -1.44
C LEU A 298 -5.06 0.25 -2.48
N ALA A 299 -5.02 -1.09 -2.35
CA ALA A 299 -4.27 -1.94 -3.26
C ALA A 299 -4.85 -1.92 -4.69
N GLY A 300 -6.18 -1.97 -4.80
CA GLY A 300 -6.87 -2.12 -6.09
C GLY A 300 -7.03 -0.82 -6.90
N ARG A 301 -7.07 0.36 -6.25
CA ARG A 301 -7.27 1.63 -6.96
C ARG A 301 -6.01 2.06 -7.71
N ASP A 302 -4.99 2.52 -6.97
CA ASP A 302 -3.87 3.26 -7.55
C ASP A 302 -2.99 2.39 -8.43
N THR A 303 -2.74 1.14 -8.05
CA THR A 303 -1.86 0.25 -8.81
C THR A 303 -2.45 -0.08 -10.19
N THR A 304 -3.76 -0.34 -10.25
CA THR A 304 -4.47 -0.60 -11.51
C THR A 304 -4.60 0.68 -12.34
N ALA A 305 -4.88 1.83 -11.72
CA ALA A 305 -4.99 3.10 -12.44
C ALA A 305 -3.67 3.46 -13.14
N CYS A 306 -2.55 3.41 -12.39
CA CYS A 306 -1.23 3.66 -12.96
C CYS A 306 -0.88 2.65 -14.06
N CYS A 307 -1.21 1.36 -13.87
CA CYS A 307 -0.97 0.34 -14.90
C CYS A 307 -1.69 0.67 -16.21
N LEU A 308 -2.98 1.05 -16.13
CA LEU A 308 -3.77 1.45 -17.29
C LEU A 308 -3.20 2.72 -17.96
N SER A 309 -2.78 3.71 -17.16
CA SER A 309 -2.17 4.94 -17.67
C SER A 309 -0.83 4.73 -18.39
N TRP A 310 -0.10 3.66 -18.07
CA TRP A 310 1.14 3.32 -18.76
C TRP A 310 0.91 2.47 -20.02
N LEU A 311 -0.20 1.74 -20.05
CA LEU A 311 -0.53 0.86 -21.16
C LEU A 311 -1.12 1.62 -22.37
N LEU A 312 -1.84 2.71 -22.11
CA LEU A 312 -2.61 3.48 -23.08
C LEU A 312 -2.09 4.92 -23.16
#